data_AF-A0A2G9TY29-F1
#
_entry.id   AF-A0A2G9TY29-F1
#
_cell.length_a   1.000
_cell.length_b   1.000
_cell.length_c   1.000
_cell.angle_alpha   90.00
_cell.angle_beta   90.00
_cell.angle_gamma   90.00
#
_symmetry.space_group_name_H-M   'P 1'
#
loop_
_entity.id
_entity.type
_entity.pdbx_description
1 polymer ?
#
loop_
_entity_poly.entity_id
_entity_poly.type
_entity_poly.pdbx_seq_one_letter_code
_entity_poly.pdbx_strand_id
1 'polypeptide(L)'
;MLPPPAAPESGHRDKQSETVTIGKRKIISVFKGKNVVEIEQSAVGIAIGGLSGGEEKSQFWQVVAACCEALPSHLPRYVMGVGFPVDLVICSLLGADMFDCVHPTRTARFGTALVRRGGQMHLSQKRYADDFKPIEEDCDCTTCQTYTRAYLHMIVNKETVGCHLVSVHNIRHQLRLMEDVRNAIETGQVQEFLDKFLKESFLTEPIPQWVRDAVEFMGYKLAC
;
A
#
# COMPACT_ATOMS: atom_id res chain seq x y z
N MET A 1 3.94 -24.94 46.10
CA MET A 1 3.90 -24.01 44.96
C MET A 1 3.87 -24.85 43.69
N LEU A 2 2.76 -24.82 42.96
CA LEU A 2 2.65 -25.51 41.66
C LEU A 2 3.41 -24.68 40.61
N PRO A 3 4.09 -25.32 39.64
CA PRO A 3 4.75 -24.60 38.56
C PRO A 3 3.69 -23.82 37.73
N PRO A 4 4.06 -22.66 37.17
CA PRO A 4 3.15 -21.92 36.31
C PRO A 4 2.78 -22.75 35.08
N PRO A 5 1.54 -22.64 34.57
CA PRO A 5 1.13 -23.35 33.36
C PRO A 5 2.01 -22.91 32.18
N ALA A 6 2.41 -23.90 31.36
CA ALA A 6 3.16 -23.65 30.14
C ALA A 6 2.42 -22.65 29.24
N ALA A 7 3.17 -21.69 28.69
CA ALA A 7 2.64 -20.75 27.71
C ALA A 7 2.04 -21.53 26.53
N PRO A 8 0.86 -21.14 26.01
CA PRO A 8 0.29 -21.82 24.85
C PRO A 8 1.26 -21.69 23.68
N GLU A 9 1.59 -22.82 23.05
CA GLU A 9 2.37 -22.87 21.83
C GLU A 9 1.74 -21.93 20.79
N SER A 10 2.57 -21.08 20.18
CA SER A 10 2.16 -20.18 19.11
C SER A 10 1.81 -21.01 17.87
N GLY A 11 0.58 -21.51 17.82
CA GLY A 11 0.03 -22.19 16.66
C GLY A 11 0.14 -21.27 15.45
N HIS A 12 0.84 -21.74 14.42
CA HIS A 12 0.76 -21.19 13.08
C HIS A 12 -0.72 -21.27 12.69
N ARG A 13 -1.43 -20.14 12.69
CA ARG A 13 -2.81 -20.12 12.19
C ARG A 13 -2.71 -20.35 10.68
N ASP A 14 -3.09 -21.53 10.24
CA ASP A 14 -3.45 -21.77 8.85
C ASP A 14 -4.48 -20.69 8.48
N LYS A 15 -4.07 -19.73 7.65
CA LYS A 15 -4.97 -18.73 7.08
C LYS A 15 -5.93 -19.45 6.12
N GLN A 16 -7.00 -20.02 6.68
CA GLN A 16 -8.12 -20.53 5.90
C GLN A 16 -8.82 -19.36 5.22
N SER A 17 -9.20 -19.57 3.96
CA SER A 17 -10.00 -18.67 3.11
C SER A 17 -11.05 -17.87 3.88
N GLU A 18 -11.03 -16.54 3.78
CA GLU A 18 -12.04 -15.67 4.37
C GLU A 18 -12.96 -15.10 3.27
N THR A 19 -14.21 -15.54 3.22
CA THR A 19 -15.25 -14.94 2.36
C THR A 19 -15.63 -13.58 2.92
N VAL A 20 -15.41 -12.51 2.16
CA VAL A 20 -15.79 -11.15 2.58
C VAL A 20 -17.15 -10.82 2.00
N THR A 21 -18.14 -10.47 2.80
CA THR A 21 -19.46 -10.12 2.26
C THR A 21 -19.66 -8.60 2.38
N ILE A 22 -19.82 -7.89 1.27
CA ILE A 22 -20.22 -6.47 1.26
C ILE A 22 -21.70 -6.39 0.83
N GLY A 23 -22.61 -6.24 1.80
CA GLY A 23 -24.07 -6.20 1.58
C GLY A 23 -24.73 -7.59 1.51
N LYS A 24 -25.92 -7.72 0.90
CA LYS A 24 -26.56 -9.04 0.65
C LYS A 24 -25.89 -9.84 -0.50
N ARG A 25 -24.72 -9.41 -0.99
CA ARG A 25 -24.03 -9.99 -2.14
C ARG A 25 -22.66 -10.50 -1.69
N LYS A 26 -22.35 -11.76 -2.02
CA LYS A 26 -21.10 -12.42 -1.65
C LYS A 26 -19.93 -11.84 -2.45
N ILE A 27 -18.85 -11.49 -1.79
CA ILE A 27 -17.54 -11.27 -2.41
C ILE A 27 -16.66 -12.45 -1.98
N ILE A 28 -16.14 -13.21 -2.93
CA ILE A 28 -15.52 -14.50 -2.62
C ILE A 28 -14.03 -14.36 -2.77
N SER A 29 -13.32 -14.54 -1.65
CA SER A 29 -11.87 -14.63 -1.61
C SER A 29 -11.50 -16.09 -1.68
N VAL A 30 -10.60 -16.49 -2.59
CA VAL A 30 -10.06 -17.85 -2.54
C VAL A 30 -8.58 -17.89 -2.88
N PHE A 31 -7.76 -18.18 -1.87
CA PHE A 31 -6.44 -18.78 -2.07
C PHE A 31 -6.16 -19.90 -1.07
N LYS A 32 -5.61 -21.00 -1.61
CA LYS A 32 -4.82 -22.00 -0.90
C LYS A 32 -3.54 -22.24 -1.71
N GLY A 33 -2.47 -21.50 -1.39
CA GLY A 33 -1.22 -21.52 -2.16
C GLY A 33 -1.35 -20.76 -3.50
N LYS A 34 -0.83 -21.32 -4.61
CA LYS A 34 -0.82 -20.70 -5.95
C LYS A 34 -2.11 -20.86 -6.76
N ASN A 35 -3.12 -21.55 -6.23
CA ASN A 35 -4.32 -21.93 -7.00
C ASN A 35 -5.54 -21.13 -6.54
N VAL A 36 -6.30 -20.62 -7.52
CA VAL A 36 -7.67 -20.12 -7.33
C VAL A 36 -8.58 -21.34 -7.16
N VAL A 37 -9.14 -21.53 -5.96
CA VAL A 37 -9.85 -22.78 -5.61
C VAL A 37 -11.35 -22.70 -5.92
N GLU A 38 -11.95 -21.51 -5.97
CA GLU A 38 -13.38 -21.34 -6.24
C GLU A 38 -13.70 -19.88 -6.60
N ILE A 39 -14.55 -19.66 -7.61
CA ILE A 39 -15.12 -18.35 -7.93
C ILE A 39 -16.64 -18.56 -7.94
N GLU A 40 -17.35 -18.37 -6.82
CA GLU A 40 -18.82 -18.22 -6.96
C GLU A 40 -19.12 -16.89 -7.66
N GLN A 41 -20.20 -16.87 -8.44
CA GLN A 41 -20.55 -15.73 -9.27
C GLN A 41 -20.90 -14.50 -8.43
N SER A 42 -20.00 -13.52 -8.41
CA SER A 42 -20.32 -12.16 -7.97
C SER A 42 -20.84 -11.36 -9.16
N ALA A 43 -21.85 -10.51 -8.92
CA ALA A 43 -22.37 -9.58 -9.92
C ALA A 43 -21.83 -8.15 -9.77
N VAL A 44 -20.98 -7.88 -8.77
CA VAL A 44 -20.58 -6.51 -8.40
C VAL A 44 -19.09 -6.29 -8.16
N GLY A 45 -18.31 -7.35 -7.91
CA GLY A 45 -16.89 -7.23 -7.58
C GLY A 45 -16.34 -8.42 -6.80
N ILE A 46 -15.03 -8.60 -6.83
CA ILE A 46 -14.33 -9.74 -6.22
C ILE A 46 -13.14 -9.23 -5.41
N ALA A 47 -12.98 -9.72 -4.19
CA ALA A 47 -11.88 -9.37 -3.30
C ALA A 47 -10.81 -10.47 -3.30
N ILE A 48 -9.57 -10.03 -3.22
CA ILE A 48 -8.38 -10.85 -3.11
C ILE A 48 -7.86 -10.65 -1.68
N GLY A 49 -8.19 -11.62 -0.83
CA GLY A 49 -7.78 -11.68 0.58
C GLY A 49 -6.61 -12.64 0.82
N GLY A 50 -6.11 -12.67 2.06
CA GLY A 50 -5.04 -13.57 2.50
C GLY A 50 -3.62 -12.98 2.44
N LEU A 51 -3.41 -12.02 1.55
CA LEU A 51 -2.11 -11.46 1.14
C LEU A 51 -1.50 -10.39 2.08
N SER A 52 -2.11 -10.15 3.23
CA SER A 52 -1.82 -8.97 4.07
C SER A 52 -0.63 -9.18 5.02
N GLY A 53 0.58 -9.31 4.46
CA GLY A 53 1.85 -9.10 5.17
C GLY A 53 2.53 -10.34 5.78
N GLY A 54 2.13 -11.55 5.36
CA GLY A 54 2.77 -12.81 5.78
C GLY A 54 3.58 -13.51 4.68
N GLU A 55 3.25 -13.27 3.40
CA GLU A 55 3.94 -13.89 2.28
C GLU A 55 5.26 -13.19 1.95
N GLU A 56 6.20 -13.96 1.41
CA GLU A 56 7.40 -13.41 0.79
C GLU A 56 7.02 -12.64 -0.50
N LYS A 57 7.71 -11.52 -0.75
CA LYS A 57 7.33 -10.55 -1.79
C LYS A 57 7.36 -11.11 -3.20
N SER A 58 8.27 -12.05 -3.52
CA SER A 58 8.30 -12.73 -4.82
C SER A 58 7.08 -13.62 -5.04
N GLN A 59 6.47 -14.15 -3.98
CA GLN A 59 5.20 -14.89 -4.09
C GLN A 59 3.99 -13.96 -4.14
N PHE A 60 4.01 -12.89 -3.36
CA PHE A 60 2.92 -11.92 -3.26
C PHE A 60 2.45 -11.41 -4.63
N TRP A 61 3.36 -10.88 -5.46
CA TRP A 61 2.98 -10.30 -6.74
C TRP A 61 2.50 -11.37 -7.73
N GLN A 62 3.08 -12.57 -7.71
CA GLN A 62 2.67 -13.70 -8.54
C GLN A 62 1.25 -14.14 -8.23
N VAL A 63 0.89 -14.18 -6.94
CA VAL A 63 -0.49 -14.50 -6.54
C VAL A 63 -1.43 -13.43 -7.07
N VAL A 64 -1.16 -12.15 -6.84
CA VAL A 64 -2.00 -11.04 -7.35
C VAL A 64 -2.19 -11.14 -8.87
N ALA A 65 -1.11 -11.38 -9.62
CA ALA A 65 -1.16 -11.55 -11.08
C ALA A 65 -2.09 -12.70 -11.49
N ALA A 66 -1.92 -13.88 -10.89
CA ALA A 66 -2.76 -15.03 -11.16
C ALA A 66 -4.23 -14.80 -10.78
N CYS A 67 -4.51 -14.05 -9.70
CA CYS A 67 -5.87 -13.64 -9.36
C CYS A 67 -6.46 -12.80 -10.49
N CYS A 68 -5.77 -11.72 -10.85
CA CYS A 68 -6.31 -10.72 -11.76
C CYS A 68 -6.52 -11.31 -13.16
N GLU A 69 -5.71 -12.28 -13.57
CA GLU A 69 -5.91 -13.04 -14.81
C GLU A 69 -7.13 -13.96 -14.75
N ALA A 70 -7.32 -14.69 -13.64
CA ALA A 70 -8.42 -15.65 -13.49
C ALA A 70 -9.78 -14.99 -13.25
N LEU A 71 -9.81 -13.77 -12.69
CA LEU A 71 -11.05 -13.08 -12.34
C LEU A 71 -11.69 -12.38 -13.55
N PRO A 72 -13.04 -12.41 -13.67
CA PRO A 72 -13.75 -11.78 -14.78
C PRO A 72 -13.37 -10.30 -14.95
N SER A 73 -12.97 -9.93 -16.17
CA SER A 73 -12.46 -8.58 -16.48
C SER A 73 -13.48 -7.46 -16.37
N HIS A 74 -14.77 -7.78 -16.36
CA HIS A 74 -15.86 -6.81 -16.23
C HIS A 74 -16.23 -6.50 -14.77
N LEU A 75 -15.59 -7.16 -13.79
CA LEU A 75 -15.83 -6.96 -12.37
C LEU A 75 -14.61 -6.34 -11.70
N PRO A 76 -14.81 -5.36 -10.78
CA PRO A 76 -13.70 -4.77 -10.05
C PRO A 76 -13.03 -5.79 -9.11
N ARG A 77 -11.71 -5.72 -9.03
CA ARG A 77 -10.83 -6.58 -8.23
C ARG A 77 -10.26 -5.79 -7.05
N TYR A 78 -10.61 -6.18 -5.84
CA TYR A 78 -10.24 -5.49 -4.60
C TYR A 78 -9.15 -6.25 -3.85
N VAL A 79 -7.92 -5.74 -3.80
CA VAL A 79 -6.82 -6.37 -3.05
C VAL A 79 -6.76 -5.81 -1.63
N MET A 80 -6.94 -6.70 -0.64
CA MET A 80 -7.11 -6.30 0.75
C MET A 80 -5.79 -6.15 1.52
N GLY A 81 -5.70 -5.10 2.32
CA GLY A 81 -4.59 -4.87 3.25
C GLY A 81 -3.27 -4.43 2.60
N VAL A 82 -3.31 -3.93 1.36
CA VAL A 82 -2.14 -3.44 0.62
C VAL A 82 -2.11 -1.91 0.65
N GLY A 83 -1.01 -1.33 1.13
CA GLY A 83 -0.91 0.13 1.28
C GLY A 83 0.49 0.72 1.21
N PHE A 84 1.52 -0.07 0.93
CA PHE A 84 2.83 0.48 0.63
C PHE A 84 2.83 1.05 -0.79
N PRO A 85 3.44 2.22 -1.04
CA PRO A 85 3.41 2.87 -2.36
C PRO A 85 3.79 1.97 -3.53
N VAL A 86 4.90 1.22 -3.40
CA VAL A 86 5.38 0.33 -4.46
C VAL A 86 4.41 -0.83 -4.70
N ASP A 87 3.84 -1.40 -3.62
CA ASP A 87 2.85 -2.48 -3.75
C ASP A 87 1.59 -1.99 -4.46
N LEU A 88 1.09 -0.79 -4.12
CA LEU A 88 -0.09 -0.19 -4.75
C LEU A 88 0.13 -0.03 -6.25
N VAL A 89 1.29 0.51 -6.66
CA VAL A 89 1.63 0.68 -8.08
C VAL A 89 1.69 -0.68 -8.78
N ILE A 90 2.47 -1.63 -8.27
CA ILE A 90 2.65 -2.92 -8.93
C ILE A 90 1.32 -3.69 -9.02
N CYS A 91 0.55 -3.77 -7.93
CA CYS A 91 -0.74 -4.47 -7.94
C CYS A 91 -1.75 -3.81 -8.91
N SER A 92 -1.74 -2.49 -9.03
CA SER A 92 -2.62 -1.79 -9.98
C SER A 92 -2.28 -2.17 -11.42
N LEU A 93 -0.99 -2.20 -11.76
CA LEU A 93 -0.53 -2.58 -13.09
C LEU A 93 -0.74 -4.07 -13.40
N LEU A 94 -0.80 -4.92 -12.37
CA LEU A 94 -1.22 -6.33 -12.48
C LEU A 94 -2.74 -6.50 -12.68
N GLY A 95 -3.52 -5.41 -12.58
CA GLY A 95 -4.95 -5.41 -12.87
C GLY A 95 -5.86 -5.40 -11.64
N ALA A 96 -5.36 -4.99 -10.47
CA ALA A 96 -6.19 -4.69 -9.31
C ALA A 96 -6.78 -3.26 -9.39
N ASP A 97 -8.03 -3.11 -8.93
CA ASP A 97 -8.81 -1.86 -9.09
C ASP A 97 -9.01 -1.10 -7.77
N MET A 98 -9.03 -1.82 -6.64
CA MET A 98 -9.33 -1.27 -5.32
C MET A 98 -8.36 -1.78 -4.27
N PHE A 99 -8.10 -0.95 -3.26
CA PHE A 99 -7.19 -1.23 -2.16
C PHE A 99 -7.70 -0.65 -0.84
N ASP A 100 -7.32 -1.27 0.26
CA ASP A 100 -7.46 -0.72 1.59
C ASP A 100 -6.19 -1.00 2.40
N CYS A 101 -5.83 -0.07 3.29
CA CYS A 101 -4.80 -0.34 4.28
C CYS A 101 -4.85 0.68 5.41
N VAL A 102 -4.53 0.22 6.61
CA VAL A 102 -4.28 1.11 7.76
C VAL A 102 -2.91 1.79 7.69
N HIS A 103 -2.05 1.46 6.73
CA HIS A 103 -0.69 1.99 6.62
C HIS A 103 -0.59 3.52 6.78
N PRO A 104 -1.33 4.38 6.03
CA PRO A 104 -1.16 5.82 6.10
C PRO A 104 -1.48 6.39 7.50
N THR A 105 -2.56 5.91 8.11
CA THR A 105 -3.03 6.38 9.42
C THR A 105 -2.23 5.77 10.56
N ARG A 106 -1.81 4.51 10.45
CA ARG A 106 -0.91 3.85 11.43
C ARG A 106 0.45 4.55 11.45
N THR A 107 1.04 4.82 10.29
CA THR A 107 2.32 5.52 10.17
C THR A 107 2.24 6.94 10.74
N ALA A 108 1.13 7.64 10.51
CA ALA A 108 0.88 8.97 11.08
C ALA A 108 0.83 8.98 12.62
N ARG A 109 0.31 7.92 13.27
CA ARG A 109 0.29 7.80 14.74
C ARG A 109 1.68 7.78 15.37
N PHE A 110 2.70 7.38 14.62
CA PHE A 110 4.11 7.42 15.05
C PHE A 110 4.81 8.72 14.64
N GLY A 111 4.05 9.76 14.24
CA GLY A 111 4.61 11.05 13.82
C GLY A 111 5.38 10.97 12.51
N THR A 112 5.01 10.02 11.63
CA THR A 112 5.72 9.78 10.38
C THR A 112 4.86 10.14 9.18
N ALA A 113 5.38 11.04 8.34
CA ALA A 113 4.74 11.43 7.09
C ALA A 113 5.30 10.66 5.90
N LEU A 114 4.42 10.24 4.98
CA LEU A 114 4.78 9.65 3.69
C LEU A 114 5.15 10.77 2.70
N VAL A 115 6.14 10.53 1.83
CA VAL A 115 6.63 11.53 0.87
C VAL A 115 6.86 10.88 -0.50
N ARG A 116 6.64 11.64 -1.58
CA ARG A 116 6.63 11.16 -2.98
C ARG A 116 7.97 10.65 -3.47
N ARG A 117 9.07 11.29 -3.05
CA ARG A 117 10.45 10.94 -3.45
C ARG A 117 11.00 9.73 -2.71
N GLY A 118 10.16 8.76 -2.40
CA GLY A 118 10.50 7.61 -1.59
C GLY A 118 10.76 7.95 -0.12
N GLY A 119 10.59 6.93 0.72
CA GLY A 119 10.92 7.01 2.14
C GLY A 119 9.85 7.67 3.01
N GLN A 120 10.28 8.00 4.23
CA GLN A 120 9.42 8.44 5.31
C GLN A 120 10.07 9.60 6.07
N MET A 121 9.24 10.57 6.45
CA MET A 121 9.65 11.72 7.24
C MET A 121 9.23 11.53 8.69
N HIS A 122 10.16 11.11 9.55
CA HIS A 122 9.94 11.04 10.99
C HIS A 122 9.99 12.45 11.59
N LEU A 123 8.84 13.09 11.74
CA LEU A 123 8.71 14.50 12.14
C LEU A 123 9.21 14.77 13.56
N SER A 124 9.36 13.74 14.41
CA SER A 124 9.95 13.84 15.74
C SER A 124 11.48 14.09 15.73
N GLN A 125 12.15 13.95 14.59
CA GLN A 125 13.59 14.17 14.48
C GLN A 125 13.95 15.65 14.63
N LYS A 126 15.03 15.95 15.38
CA LYS A 126 15.50 17.32 15.66
C LYS A 126 15.78 18.17 14.42
N ARG A 127 16.15 17.56 13.28
CA ARG A 127 16.39 18.28 12.03
C ARG A 127 15.18 19.08 11.52
N TYR A 128 13.98 18.74 11.99
CA TYR A 128 12.75 19.43 11.62
C TYR A 128 12.35 20.54 12.59
N ALA A 129 13.07 20.73 13.71
CA ALA A 129 12.69 21.73 14.73
C ALA A 129 12.65 23.17 14.20
N ASP A 130 13.55 23.51 13.28
CA ASP A 130 13.66 24.82 12.64
C ASP A 130 13.39 24.77 11.12
N ASP A 131 12.69 23.71 10.65
CA ASP A 131 12.31 23.56 9.24
C ASP A 131 10.91 24.15 9.00
N PHE A 132 10.87 25.38 8.49
CA PHE A 132 9.63 26.10 8.23
C PHE A 132 8.94 25.75 6.90
N LYS A 133 9.40 24.71 6.19
CA LYS A 133 8.74 24.20 4.98
C LYS A 133 7.53 23.32 5.32
N PRO A 134 6.55 23.15 4.42
CA PRO A 134 5.52 22.12 4.56
C PRO A 134 6.12 20.72 4.39
N ILE A 135 5.36 19.64 4.66
CA ILE A 135 5.84 18.27 4.45
C ILE A 135 6.29 18.10 2.98
N GLU A 136 5.45 18.49 2.02
CA GLU A 136 5.75 18.53 0.58
C GLU A 136 5.25 19.84 -0.02
N GLU A 137 6.09 20.52 -0.81
CA GLU A 137 5.79 21.84 -1.39
C GLU A 137 4.73 21.77 -2.51
N ASP A 138 4.59 20.62 -3.17
CA ASP A 138 3.63 20.36 -4.25
C ASP A 138 2.35 19.66 -3.78
N CYS A 139 2.16 19.48 -2.46
CA CYS A 139 1.00 18.82 -1.89
C CYS A 139 -0.13 19.82 -1.60
N ASP A 140 -1.31 19.52 -2.14
CA ASP A 140 -2.54 20.31 -2.02
C ASP A 140 -3.38 19.96 -0.79
N CYS A 141 -2.85 19.16 0.15
CA CYS A 141 -3.57 18.84 1.39
C CYS A 141 -3.57 20.04 2.34
N THR A 142 -4.63 20.15 3.16
CA THR A 142 -4.78 21.23 4.14
C THR A 142 -3.61 21.28 5.14
N THR A 143 -3.02 20.13 5.47
CA THR A 143 -1.83 20.06 6.34
C THR A 143 -0.64 20.78 5.74
N CYS A 144 -0.30 20.51 4.46
CA CYS A 144 0.83 21.16 3.78
C CYS A 144 0.56 22.63 3.48
N GLN A 145 -0.70 23.02 3.27
CA GLN A 145 -1.04 24.43 3.03
C GLN A 145 -1.01 25.30 4.28
N THR A 146 -1.14 24.70 5.48
CA THR A 146 -1.33 25.44 6.73
C THR A 146 -0.15 25.32 7.71
N TYR A 147 0.51 24.16 7.76
CA TYR A 147 1.47 23.84 8.82
C TYR A 147 2.86 23.56 8.28
N THR A 148 3.86 24.00 9.06
CA THR A 148 5.27 23.74 8.79
C THR A 148 5.74 22.44 9.44
N ARG A 149 6.85 21.88 8.98
CA ARG A 149 7.51 20.74 9.60
C ARG A 149 7.96 21.05 11.03
N ALA A 150 8.40 22.28 11.31
CA ALA A 150 8.71 22.77 12.65
C ALA A 150 7.52 22.74 13.60
N TYR A 151 6.36 23.22 13.14
CA TYR A 151 5.14 23.13 13.94
C TYR A 151 4.75 21.67 14.18
N LEU A 152 4.77 20.83 13.13
CA LEU A 152 4.47 19.41 13.26
C LEU A 152 5.45 18.71 14.21
N HIS A 153 6.75 18.97 14.11
CA HIS A 153 7.79 18.46 15.01
C HIS A 153 7.48 18.75 16.48
N MET A 154 7.01 19.97 16.77
CA MET A 154 6.66 20.38 18.12
C MET A 154 5.53 19.51 18.70
N ILE A 155 4.51 19.16 17.90
CA ILE A 155 3.26 18.55 18.38
C ILE A 155 3.17 17.03 18.18
N VAL A 156 3.87 16.44 17.19
CA VAL A 156 3.78 15.00 16.92
C VAL A 156 4.25 14.21 18.14
N ASN A 157 3.55 13.11 18.46
CA ASN A 157 3.77 12.27 19.63
C ASN A 157 3.61 12.98 21.00
N LYS A 158 3.11 14.22 21.02
CA LYS A 158 2.80 14.97 22.25
C LYS A 158 1.32 15.34 22.32
N GLU A 159 0.76 15.76 21.20
CA GLU A 159 -0.65 16.16 21.08
C GLU A 159 -1.38 15.25 20.08
N THR A 160 -2.62 14.87 20.39
CA THR A 160 -3.43 14.02 19.51
C THR A 160 -3.67 14.65 18.14
N VAL A 161 -3.79 15.98 18.07
CA VAL A 161 -3.95 16.70 16.80
C VAL A 161 -2.79 16.47 15.84
N GLY A 162 -1.57 16.20 16.35
CA GLY A 162 -0.41 15.90 15.53
C GLY A 162 -0.62 14.68 14.62
N CYS A 163 -1.21 13.59 15.14
CA CYS A 163 -1.46 12.41 14.33
C CYS A 163 -2.62 12.61 13.33
N HIS A 164 -3.61 13.46 13.66
CA HIS A 164 -4.68 13.81 12.73
C HIS A 164 -4.16 14.60 11.53
N LEU A 165 -3.34 15.63 11.76
CA LEU A 165 -2.75 16.44 10.69
C LEU A 165 -1.86 15.59 9.77
N VAL A 166 -1.02 14.73 10.33
CA VAL A 166 -0.18 13.82 9.52
C VAL A 166 -1.03 12.77 8.79
N SER A 167 -2.15 12.31 9.38
CA SER A 167 -3.07 11.38 8.70
C SER A 167 -3.71 12.01 7.46
N VAL A 168 -4.15 13.27 7.55
CA VAL A 168 -4.70 14.01 6.38
C VAL A 168 -3.68 14.05 5.24
N HIS A 169 -2.42 14.36 5.56
CA HIS A 169 -1.34 14.34 4.57
C HIS A 169 -1.11 12.94 3.99
N ASN A 170 -0.95 11.92 4.84
CA ASN A 170 -0.64 10.56 4.39
C ASN A 170 -1.75 9.94 3.52
N ILE A 171 -3.02 10.24 3.82
CA ILE A 171 -4.14 9.81 2.98
C ILE A 171 -4.10 10.53 1.63
N ARG A 172 -3.88 11.86 1.62
CA ARG A 172 -3.77 12.61 0.36
C ARG A 172 -2.59 12.12 -0.48
N HIS A 173 -1.46 11.79 0.15
CA HIS A 173 -0.31 11.21 -0.52
C HIS A 173 -0.67 9.93 -1.30
N GLN A 174 -1.40 8.99 -0.68
CA GLN A 174 -1.85 7.78 -1.37
C GLN A 174 -2.85 8.07 -2.49
N LEU A 175 -3.80 8.98 -2.26
CA LEU A 175 -4.78 9.36 -3.30
C LEU A 175 -4.08 9.97 -4.53
N ARG A 176 -3.13 10.89 -4.33
CA ARG A 176 -2.35 11.47 -5.42
C ARG A 176 -1.52 10.42 -6.16
N LEU A 177 -0.98 9.41 -5.45
CA LEU A 177 -0.29 8.29 -6.09
C LEU A 177 -1.22 7.49 -7.00
N MET A 178 -2.43 7.17 -6.53
CA MET A 178 -3.42 6.46 -7.33
C MET A 178 -3.96 7.31 -8.50
N GLU A 179 -4.02 8.64 -8.36
CA GLU A 179 -4.30 9.57 -9.46
C GLU A 179 -3.22 9.47 -10.55
N ASP A 180 -1.93 9.47 -10.19
CA ASP A 180 -0.85 9.35 -11.16
C ASP A 180 -0.87 7.99 -11.88
N VAL A 181 -1.10 6.90 -11.15
CA VAL A 181 -1.21 5.55 -11.72
C VAL A 181 -2.36 5.50 -12.73
N ARG A 182 -3.54 6.02 -12.35
CA ARG A 182 -4.70 6.09 -13.23
C ARG A 182 -4.38 6.88 -14.50
N ASN A 183 -3.80 8.07 -14.35
CA ASN A 183 -3.43 8.92 -15.48
C ASN A 183 -2.45 8.20 -16.42
N ALA A 184 -1.43 7.54 -15.88
CA ALA A 184 -0.45 6.80 -16.69
C ALA A 184 -1.08 5.65 -17.49
N ILE A 185 -2.08 4.97 -16.92
CA ILE A 185 -2.84 3.91 -17.62
C ILE A 185 -3.71 4.54 -18.72
N GLU A 186 -4.46 5.60 -18.40
CA GLU A 186 -5.38 6.26 -19.33
C GLU A 186 -4.66 6.91 -20.52
N THR A 187 -3.45 7.46 -20.31
CA THR A 187 -2.64 8.08 -21.37
C THR A 187 -1.69 7.11 -22.08
N GLY A 188 -1.61 5.84 -21.63
CA GLY A 188 -0.69 4.85 -22.17
C GLY A 188 0.79 5.11 -21.85
N GLN A 189 1.09 5.90 -20.82
CA GLN A 189 2.45 6.31 -20.41
C GLN A 189 2.98 5.53 -19.19
N VAL A 190 2.53 4.29 -18.99
CA VAL A 190 2.91 3.46 -17.83
C VAL A 190 4.42 3.28 -17.71
N GLN A 191 5.14 3.10 -18.82
CA GLN A 191 6.59 2.94 -18.84
C GLN A 191 7.31 4.19 -18.27
N GLU A 192 6.97 5.38 -18.76
CA GLU A 192 7.55 6.65 -18.29
C GLU A 192 7.24 6.90 -16.82
N PHE A 193 6.00 6.58 -16.40
CA PHE A 193 5.58 6.65 -15.01
C PHE A 193 6.39 5.70 -14.12
N LEU A 194 6.57 4.43 -14.50
CA LEU A 194 7.34 3.44 -13.75
C LEU A 194 8.80 3.86 -13.59
N ASP A 195 9.44 4.32 -14.67
CA ASP A 195 10.84 4.76 -14.64
C ASP A 195 11.03 5.93 -13.66
N LYS A 196 10.13 6.91 -13.71
CA LYS A 196 10.14 8.05 -12.79
C LYS A 196 9.87 7.61 -11.35
N PHE A 197 8.79 6.85 -11.13
CA PHE A 197 8.34 6.44 -9.81
C PHE A 197 9.36 5.56 -9.09
N LEU A 198 9.95 4.58 -9.78
CA LEU A 198 10.93 3.68 -9.18
C LEU A 198 12.26 4.39 -8.90
N LYS A 199 12.72 5.27 -9.80
CA LYS A 199 13.89 6.12 -9.56
C LYS A 199 13.71 7.01 -8.33
N GLU A 200 12.52 7.61 -8.18
CA GLU A 200 12.18 8.43 -7.02
C GLU A 200 11.99 7.59 -5.75
N SER A 201 11.42 6.39 -5.84
CA SER A 201 11.17 5.51 -4.69
C SER A 201 12.44 4.89 -4.12
N PHE A 202 13.44 4.65 -4.97
CA PHE A 202 14.67 3.92 -4.65
C PHE A 202 15.91 4.77 -4.97
N LEU A 203 16.01 5.96 -4.38
CA LEU A 203 17.12 6.89 -4.62
C LEU A 203 18.48 6.39 -4.10
N THR A 204 18.48 5.74 -2.94
CA THR A 204 19.70 5.30 -2.23
C THR A 204 19.86 3.80 -2.19
N GLU A 205 18.81 3.06 -2.52
CA GLU A 205 18.76 1.61 -2.43
C GLU A 205 18.50 1.02 -3.81
N PRO A 206 18.99 -0.19 -4.10
CA PRO A 206 18.66 -0.85 -5.36
C PRO A 206 17.18 -1.23 -5.41
N ILE A 207 16.57 -1.14 -6.59
CA ILE A 207 15.20 -1.66 -6.82
C ILE A 207 15.16 -3.15 -6.43
N PRO A 208 14.26 -3.57 -5.52
CA PRO A 208 14.15 -4.94 -5.06
C PRO A 208 13.86 -5.93 -6.19
N GLN A 209 14.41 -7.14 -6.10
CA GLN A 209 14.28 -8.14 -7.18
C GLN A 209 12.83 -8.45 -7.54
N TRP A 210 11.94 -8.61 -6.55
CA TRP A 210 10.52 -8.92 -6.81
C TRP A 210 9.81 -7.83 -7.64
N VAL A 211 10.24 -6.56 -7.52
CA VAL A 211 9.71 -5.46 -8.33
C VAL A 211 10.17 -5.62 -9.77
N ARG A 212 11.45 -5.97 -9.96
CA ARG A 212 12.04 -6.22 -11.29
C ARG A 212 11.30 -7.36 -11.99
N ASP A 213 11.12 -8.47 -11.28
CA ASP A 213 10.41 -9.65 -11.80
C ASP A 213 8.96 -9.31 -12.19
N ALA A 214 8.25 -8.54 -11.37
CA ALA A 214 6.87 -8.11 -11.65
C ALA A 214 6.80 -7.17 -12.86
N VAL A 215 7.72 -6.21 -12.97
CA VAL A 215 7.79 -5.26 -14.09
C VAL A 215 8.08 -5.99 -15.40
N GLU A 216 9.01 -6.93 -15.39
CA GLU A 216 9.33 -7.78 -16.55
C GLU A 216 8.14 -8.66 -16.94
N PHE A 217 7.46 -9.27 -15.97
CA PHE A 217 6.26 -10.07 -16.21
C PHE A 217 5.15 -9.28 -16.93
N MET A 218 4.99 -8.00 -16.59
CA MET A 218 4.04 -7.09 -17.24
C MET A 218 4.51 -6.58 -18.62
N GLY A 219 5.71 -6.97 -19.07
CA GLY A 219 6.28 -6.57 -20.36
C GLY A 219 6.92 -5.19 -20.38
N TYR A 220 7.08 -4.54 -19.23
CA TYR A 220 7.77 -3.27 -19.09
C TYR A 220 9.28 -3.48 -18.91
N LYS A 221 10.05 -2.45 -19.22
CA LYS A 221 11.51 -2.46 -19.03
C LYS A 221 11.88 -1.58 -17.86
N LEU A 222 12.93 -1.92 -17.13
CA LEU A 222 13.53 -0.99 -16.17
C LEU A 222 14.66 -0.25 -16.88
N ALA A 223 14.64 1.07 -16.87
CA ALA A 223 15.82 1.85 -17.24
C ALA A 223 16.99 1.43 -16.32
N CYS A 224 18.09 0.98 -16.92
CA CYS A 224 19.31 0.61 -16.22
C CYS A 224 19.96 1.81 -15.52
#